data_AF-A0A7C7RRD6-F1
#
_entry.id   AF-A0A7C7RRD6-F1
#
_cell.length_a   1.000
_cell.length_b   1.000
_cell.length_c   1.000
_cell.angle_alpha   90.00
_cell.angle_beta   90.00
_cell.angle_gamma   90.00
#
_symmetry.space_group_name_H-M   'P 1'
#
loop_
_entity.id
_entity.type
_entity.pdbx_description
1 polymer ?
#
loop_
_entity_poly.entity_id
_entity_poly.type
_entity_poly.pdbx_seq_one_letter_code
_entity_poly.pdbx_strand_id
1 'polypeptide(L)'
;IKVTLEDYELSDKLKKRLRERAEGIVIGGPPGAGKTTFTSALAEFYRDLGKIVKSLESPRDLQVGDEITQYTKLNGSFVNTADLLLLVRPDYVCFDEMRKDDDFNIYTDMRLAGIGMVGVIHCGSPIEAIERFIGRVDLGMLPHVVDTVIFIEEGRIKKVYSLGITVKVPYGMKEEGLARPVVLVRDFESGEAEYEIYSFAEQVVIMPLKKRGVPSIEIRQPPTGKEIYDFTVREGKKSVILEFGEIGANRSVSLYDGDREIATVKLGPLGRTAVGKRRKIGRQILKAWRAGTLRAFFL
;
A
#
# COMPACT_ATOMS: atom_id res chain seq x y z
N ILE A 1 -13.76 18.19 23.46
CA ILE A 1 -14.90 18.18 22.50
C ILE A 1 -14.86 16.82 21.82
N LYS A 2 -15.94 16.03 21.95
CA LYS A 2 -16.02 14.69 21.34
C LYS A 2 -16.45 14.87 19.88
N VAL A 3 -15.67 14.33 18.95
CA VAL A 3 -15.96 14.39 17.51
C VAL A 3 -16.88 13.23 17.16
N THR A 4 -17.91 13.52 16.37
CA THR A 4 -18.90 12.56 15.89
C THR A 4 -18.65 12.20 14.43
N LEU A 5 -19.29 11.14 13.93
CA LEU A 5 -19.09 10.72 12.55
C LEU A 5 -19.69 11.74 11.56
N GLU A 6 -20.70 12.48 12.01
CA GLU A 6 -21.35 13.58 11.28
C GLU A 6 -20.39 14.73 10.97
N ASP A 7 -19.41 15.00 11.85
CA ASP A 7 -18.41 16.07 11.69
C ASP A 7 -17.43 15.82 10.52
N TYR A 8 -17.38 14.59 10.00
CA TYR A 8 -16.52 14.21 8.87
C TYR A 8 -17.18 14.40 7.49
N GLU A 9 -18.40 14.94 7.43
CA GLU A 9 -19.13 15.24 6.19
C GLU A 9 -19.16 14.07 5.19
N LEU A 10 -19.40 12.85 5.70
CA LEU A 10 -19.41 11.64 4.87
C LEU A 10 -20.48 11.73 3.77
N SER A 11 -20.15 11.24 2.57
CA SER A 11 -21.14 11.04 1.50
C SER A 11 -22.25 10.09 1.96
N ASP A 12 -23.48 10.28 1.50
CA ASP A 12 -24.59 9.37 1.81
C ASP A 12 -24.28 7.93 1.38
N LYS A 13 -23.54 7.80 0.29
CA LYS A 13 -23.03 6.52 -0.22
C LYS A 13 -22.12 5.85 0.81
N LEU A 14 -21.19 6.58 1.42
CA LEU A 14 -20.27 6.05 2.42
C LEU A 14 -20.99 5.76 3.75
N LYS A 15 -21.88 6.65 4.20
CA LYS A 15 -22.71 6.40 5.39
C LYS A 15 -23.51 5.10 5.24
N LYS A 16 -24.14 4.90 4.08
CA LYS A 16 -24.87 3.67 3.77
C LYS A 16 -23.94 2.44 3.75
N ARG A 17 -22.76 2.57 3.15
CA ARG A 17 -21.74 1.50 3.11
C ARG A 17 -21.32 1.06 4.51
N LEU A 18 -21.01 2.01 5.39
CA LEU A 18 -20.63 1.77 6.78
C LEU A 18 -21.76 1.09 7.57
N ARG A 19 -23.00 1.53 7.37
CA ARG A 19 -24.17 0.99 8.08
C ARG A 19 -24.53 -0.43 7.68
N GLU A 20 -24.45 -0.76 6.38
CA GLU A 20 -25.10 -1.96 5.85
C GLU A 20 -24.15 -3.09 5.43
N ARG A 21 -22.88 -2.79 5.11
CA ARG A 21 -22.03 -3.77 4.41
C ARG A 21 -20.56 -3.80 4.82
N ALA A 22 -20.03 -2.74 5.42
CA ALA A 22 -18.59 -2.63 5.67
C ALA A 22 -18.23 -3.37 6.95
N GLU A 23 -17.57 -4.51 6.80
CA GLU A 23 -17.24 -5.39 7.93
C GLU A 23 -15.73 -5.52 8.11
N GLY A 24 -14.93 -5.35 7.06
CA GLY A 24 -13.48 -5.30 7.07
C GLY A 24 -12.99 -3.90 6.73
N ILE A 25 -12.96 -3.03 7.75
CA ILE A 25 -12.58 -1.62 7.62
C ILE A 25 -11.14 -1.43 8.08
N VAL A 26 -10.32 -0.82 7.23
CA VAL A 26 -8.97 -0.40 7.58
C VAL A 26 -8.86 1.12 7.49
N ILE A 27 -8.47 1.75 8.60
CA ILE A 27 -8.25 3.19 8.70
C ILE A 27 -6.74 3.46 8.60
N GLY A 28 -6.32 4.03 7.49
CA GLY A 28 -4.93 4.37 7.17
C GLY A 28 -4.64 5.87 7.25
N GLY A 29 -3.37 6.24 7.35
CA GLY A 29 -2.94 7.64 7.36
C GLY A 29 -1.65 7.88 8.16
N PRO A 30 -0.98 9.03 7.98
CA PRO A 30 0.26 9.34 8.68
C PRO A 30 0.04 9.45 10.21
N PRO A 31 1.10 9.34 11.03
CA PRO A 31 1.02 9.66 12.46
C PRO A 31 0.41 11.04 12.70
N GLY A 32 -0.43 11.17 13.73
CA GLY A 32 -1.10 12.44 14.05
C GLY A 32 -2.24 12.86 13.08
N ALA A 33 -2.61 12.02 12.10
CA ALA A 33 -3.65 12.36 11.13
C ALA A 33 -5.09 12.44 11.70
N GLY A 34 -5.33 12.03 12.95
CA GLY A 34 -6.67 11.94 13.53
C GLY A 34 -7.39 10.60 13.31
N LYS A 35 -6.63 9.51 13.09
CA LYS A 35 -7.18 8.16 12.88
C LYS A 35 -7.97 7.66 14.09
N THR A 36 -7.35 7.63 15.27
CA THR A 36 -7.98 7.18 16.53
C THR A 36 -9.24 7.99 16.86
N THR A 37 -9.25 9.30 16.55
CA THR A 37 -10.44 10.15 16.70
C THR A 37 -11.58 9.69 15.78
N PHE A 38 -11.29 9.42 14.51
CA PHE A 38 -12.29 8.88 13.58
C PHE A 38 -12.75 7.47 13.99
N THR A 39 -11.82 6.61 14.44
CA THR A 39 -12.15 5.27 14.96
C THR A 39 -13.10 5.36 16.15
N SER A 40 -12.88 6.30 17.07
CA SER A 40 -13.77 6.55 18.21
C SER A 40 -15.16 6.97 17.75
N ALA A 41 -15.25 7.91 16.79
CA ALA A 41 -16.51 8.35 16.21
C ALA A 41 -17.26 7.22 15.49
N LEU A 42 -16.54 6.35 14.78
CA LEU A 42 -17.12 5.20 14.09
C LEU A 42 -17.61 4.13 15.08
N ALA A 43 -16.87 3.89 16.17
CA ALA A 43 -17.27 2.96 17.22
C ALA A 43 -18.58 3.39 17.89
N GLU A 44 -18.70 4.69 18.21
CA GLU A 44 -19.92 5.29 18.76
C GLU A 44 -21.09 5.20 17.78
N PHE A 45 -20.85 5.50 16.50
CA PHE A 45 -21.86 5.36 15.46
C PHE A 45 -22.41 3.93 15.38
N TYR A 46 -21.54 2.91 15.45
CA TYR A 46 -21.99 1.52 15.49
C TYR A 46 -22.76 1.19 16.76
N ARG A 47 -22.31 1.66 17.92
CA ARG A 47 -23.06 1.51 19.18
C ARG A 47 -24.46 2.12 19.06
N ASP A 48 -24.58 3.31 18.50
CA ASP A 48 -25.86 4.02 18.35
C ASP A 48 -26.81 3.32 17.38
N LEU A 49 -26.28 2.49 16.47
CA LEU A 49 -27.05 1.56 15.64
C LEU A 49 -27.46 0.27 16.39
N GLY A 50 -27.16 0.17 17.68
CA GLY A 50 -27.46 -1.00 18.52
C GLY A 50 -26.44 -2.15 18.37
N LYS A 51 -25.26 -1.90 17.82
CA LYS A 51 -24.20 -2.91 17.67
C LYS A 51 -23.39 -3.08 18.94
N ILE A 52 -22.99 -4.31 19.23
CA ILE A 52 -22.05 -4.61 20.32
C ILE A 52 -20.64 -4.33 19.82
N VAL A 53 -20.07 -3.20 20.27
CA VAL A 53 -18.72 -2.78 19.89
C VAL A 53 -17.76 -2.98 21.06
N LYS A 54 -16.56 -3.48 20.75
CA LYS A 54 -15.43 -3.63 21.69
C LYS A 54 -14.17 -3.05 21.06
N SER A 55 -13.14 -2.76 21.85
CA SER A 55 -11.84 -2.35 21.31
C SER A 55 -10.68 -3.18 21.82
N LEU A 56 -9.61 -3.21 21.03
CA LEU A 56 -8.28 -3.73 21.34
C LEU A 56 -7.30 -2.57 21.23
N GLU A 57 -6.67 -2.18 22.34
CA GLU A 57 -5.77 -1.01 22.38
C GLU A 57 -4.76 -1.09 23.53
N SER A 58 -3.59 -0.48 23.31
CA SER A 58 -2.51 -0.40 24.29
C SER A 58 -1.52 0.70 23.90
N PRO A 59 -1.63 1.93 24.44
CA PRO A 59 -2.51 2.38 25.53
C PRO A 59 -3.97 2.58 25.10
N ARG A 60 -4.85 2.95 26.05
CA ARG A 60 -6.27 3.25 25.79
C ARG A 60 -6.44 4.66 25.25
N ASP A 61 -6.35 4.82 23.94
CA ASP A 61 -6.39 6.11 23.26
C ASP A 61 -7.79 6.44 22.71
N LEU A 62 -8.64 5.45 22.47
CA LEU A 62 -10.01 5.67 21.98
C LEU A 62 -10.85 6.43 23.01
N GLN A 63 -11.58 7.44 22.52
CA GLN A 63 -12.44 8.32 23.32
C GLN A 63 -13.91 7.90 23.15
N VAL A 64 -14.29 6.84 23.85
CA VAL A 64 -15.62 6.19 23.74
C VAL A 64 -16.35 6.16 25.09
N GLY A 65 -17.67 5.98 25.05
CA GLY A 65 -18.53 5.82 26.23
C GLY A 65 -18.36 4.46 26.89
N ASP A 66 -18.83 4.36 28.14
CA ASP A 66 -18.65 3.18 28.99
C ASP A 66 -19.31 1.90 28.42
N GLU A 67 -20.24 2.03 27.47
CA GLU A 67 -20.87 0.88 26.81
C GLU A 67 -19.90 0.11 25.90
N ILE A 68 -18.87 0.79 25.40
CA ILE A 68 -17.84 0.22 24.53
C ILE A 68 -16.69 -0.25 25.41
N THR A 69 -16.65 -1.56 25.68
CA THR A 69 -15.61 -2.13 26.54
C THR A 69 -14.25 -2.12 25.84
N GLN A 70 -13.27 -1.50 26.50
CA GLN A 70 -11.90 -1.36 25.99
C GLN A 70 -10.97 -2.42 26.58
N TYR A 71 -10.54 -3.36 25.75
CA TYR A 71 -9.59 -4.39 26.16
C TYR A 71 -8.15 -3.99 25.86
N THR A 72 -7.27 -4.40 26.77
CA THR A 72 -5.83 -4.35 26.54
C THR A 72 -5.26 -5.77 26.46
N LYS A 73 -3.94 -5.89 26.42
CA LYS A 73 -3.22 -7.16 26.35
C LYS A 73 -3.48 -8.03 27.56
N LEU A 74 -4.17 -9.16 27.37
CA LEU A 74 -4.36 -10.17 28.41
C LEU A 74 -3.09 -11.02 28.54
N ASN A 75 -2.52 -11.10 29.74
CA ASN A 75 -1.22 -11.73 29.98
C ASN A 75 -0.12 -11.23 29.02
N GLY A 76 -0.15 -9.94 28.68
CA GLY A 76 0.86 -9.31 27.83
C GLY A 76 0.72 -9.55 26.31
N SER A 77 -0.32 -10.26 25.85
CA SER A 77 -0.58 -10.49 24.42
C SER A 77 -1.99 -10.09 24.01
N PHE A 78 -2.13 -9.51 22.81
CA PHE A 78 -3.44 -9.30 22.19
C PHE A 78 -4.05 -10.59 21.64
N VAL A 79 -3.25 -11.61 21.36
CA VAL A 79 -3.74 -12.92 20.91
C VAL A 79 -4.67 -13.54 21.95
N ASN A 80 -4.27 -13.51 23.23
CA ASN A 80 -5.11 -14.01 24.33
C ASN A 80 -6.42 -13.21 24.48
N THR A 81 -6.36 -11.90 24.25
CA THR A 81 -7.56 -11.05 24.27
C THR A 81 -8.46 -11.38 23.08
N ALA A 82 -7.88 -11.64 21.91
CA ALA A 82 -8.59 -12.05 20.71
C ALA A 82 -9.32 -13.38 20.90
N ASP A 83 -8.66 -14.37 21.51
CA ASP A 83 -9.26 -15.68 21.81
C ASP A 83 -10.51 -15.53 22.70
N LEU A 84 -10.47 -14.65 23.70
CA LEU A 84 -11.64 -14.33 24.52
C LEU A 84 -12.74 -13.66 23.69
N LEU A 85 -12.39 -12.71 22.82
CA LEU A 85 -13.37 -12.01 21.98
C LEU A 85 -14.02 -12.94 20.94
N LEU A 86 -13.32 -13.97 20.46
CA LEU A 86 -13.89 -15.00 19.59
C LEU A 86 -14.97 -15.85 20.29
N LEU A 87 -14.93 -15.95 21.63
CA LEU A 87 -15.99 -16.57 22.43
C LEU A 87 -17.17 -15.61 22.65
N VAL A 88 -16.89 -14.32 22.87
CA VAL A 88 -17.91 -13.29 23.10
C VAL A 88 -18.68 -12.95 21.82
N ARG A 89 -18.01 -12.96 20.66
CA ARG A 89 -18.53 -12.61 19.33
C ARG A 89 -19.27 -11.25 19.30
N PRO A 90 -18.58 -10.14 19.59
CA PRO A 90 -19.16 -8.81 19.36
C PRO A 90 -19.48 -8.60 17.87
N ASP A 91 -20.37 -7.64 17.56
CA ASP A 91 -20.63 -7.24 16.17
C ASP A 91 -19.38 -6.60 15.55
N TYR A 92 -18.70 -5.72 16.30
CA TYR A 92 -17.48 -5.04 15.84
C TYR A 92 -16.38 -5.00 16.90
N VAL A 93 -15.13 -5.10 16.44
CA VAL A 93 -13.93 -4.83 17.23
C VAL A 93 -13.09 -3.74 16.56
N CYS A 94 -12.84 -2.67 17.31
CA CYS A 94 -11.90 -1.62 16.92
C CYS A 94 -10.51 -1.97 17.41
N PHE A 95 -9.59 -2.32 16.51
CA PHE A 95 -8.20 -2.56 16.83
C PHE A 95 -7.40 -1.29 16.57
N ASP A 96 -7.18 -0.52 17.64
CA ASP A 96 -6.36 0.67 17.56
C ASP A 96 -4.89 0.27 17.48
N GLU A 97 -4.25 0.72 16.40
CA GLU A 97 -2.83 0.59 16.14
C GLU A 97 -2.29 -0.84 15.89
N MET A 98 -2.56 -1.38 14.70
CA MET A 98 -1.96 -2.61 14.21
C MET A 98 -0.54 -2.36 13.69
N ARG A 99 0.46 -3.06 14.25
CA ARG A 99 1.88 -2.84 13.93
C ARG A 99 2.65 -4.12 13.62
N LYS A 100 2.35 -5.21 14.32
CA LYS A 100 3.06 -6.49 14.24
C LYS A 100 2.26 -7.52 13.48
N ASP A 101 2.92 -8.58 13.02
CA ASP A 101 2.29 -9.66 12.27
C ASP A 101 1.10 -10.28 13.01
N ASP A 102 1.25 -10.51 14.32
CA ASP A 102 0.17 -11.02 15.18
C ASP A 102 -1.08 -10.13 15.15
N ASP A 103 -0.92 -8.80 15.08
CA ASP A 103 -2.05 -7.88 15.04
C ASP A 103 -2.88 -8.06 13.75
N PHE A 104 -2.19 -8.26 12.62
CA PHE A 104 -2.82 -8.53 11.31
C PHE A 104 -3.46 -9.92 11.25
N ASN A 105 -2.85 -10.91 11.89
CA ASN A 105 -3.41 -12.25 12.01
C ASN A 105 -4.68 -12.22 12.86
N ILE A 106 -4.67 -11.55 14.02
CA ILE A 106 -5.85 -11.35 14.87
C ILE A 106 -6.99 -10.68 14.07
N TYR A 107 -6.68 -9.60 13.35
CA TYR A 107 -7.69 -8.93 12.51
C TYR A 107 -8.29 -9.89 11.48
N THR A 108 -7.43 -10.67 10.81
CA THR A 108 -7.84 -11.63 9.79
C THR A 108 -8.72 -12.73 10.38
N ASP A 109 -8.30 -13.35 11.47
CA ASP A 109 -9.02 -14.45 12.13
C ASP A 109 -10.38 -13.99 12.64
N MET A 110 -10.46 -12.81 13.26
CA MET A 110 -11.73 -12.22 13.69
C MET A 110 -12.66 -11.95 12.51
N ARG A 111 -12.14 -11.40 11.41
CA ARG A 111 -12.92 -11.19 10.18
C ARG A 111 -13.49 -12.48 9.63
N LEU A 112 -12.67 -13.53 9.55
CA LEU A 112 -13.09 -14.83 9.05
C LEU A 112 -14.06 -15.54 10.00
N ALA A 113 -14.04 -15.22 11.30
CA ALA A 113 -15.04 -15.65 12.27
C ALA A 113 -16.38 -14.89 12.17
N GLY A 114 -16.49 -13.90 11.29
CA GLY A 114 -17.70 -13.10 11.08
C GLY A 114 -17.82 -11.88 11.98
N ILE A 115 -16.76 -11.51 12.71
CA ILE A 115 -16.71 -10.28 13.51
C ILE A 115 -16.34 -9.12 12.59
N GLY A 116 -17.06 -8.00 12.67
CA GLY A 116 -16.69 -6.77 11.98
C GLY A 116 -15.40 -6.20 12.59
N MET A 117 -14.43 -5.85 11.77
CA MET A 117 -13.16 -5.28 12.23
C MET A 117 -12.98 -3.86 11.73
N VAL A 118 -12.50 -3.01 12.63
CA VAL A 118 -12.01 -1.65 12.34
C VAL A 118 -10.55 -1.58 12.78
N GLY A 119 -9.62 -1.75 11.84
CA GLY A 119 -8.19 -1.79 12.10
C GLY A 119 -7.50 -0.49 11.76
N VAL A 120 -6.66 0.03 12.65
CA VAL A 120 -5.94 1.30 12.43
C VAL A 120 -4.48 1.04 12.08
N ILE A 121 -3.99 1.61 10.97
CA ILE A 121 -2.62 1.42 10.47
C ILE A 121 -1.97 2.78 10.20
N HIS A 122 -0.67 2.90 10.50
CA HIS A 122 0.15 4.01 10.01
C HIS A 122 0.68 3.71 8.61
N CYS A 123 0.34 4.56 7.64
CA CYS A 123 0.82 4.45 6.27
C CYS A 123 0.93 5.83 5.60
N GLY A 124 1.81 5.95 4.62
CA GLY A 124 1.99 7.17 3.82
C GLY A 124 1.01 7.26 2.65
N SER A 125 0.37 6.15 2.28
CA SER A 125 -0.62 6.10 1.21
C SER A 125 -1.71 5.07 1.50
N PRO A 126 -2.91 5.19 0.88
CA PRO A 126 -3.99 4.24 1.15
C PRO A 126 -3.72 2.81 0.63
N ILE A 127 -2.90 2.65 -0.43
CA ILE A 127 -2.56 1.33 -0.99
C ILE A 127 -1.64 0.54 -0.05
N GLU A 128 -0.72 1.21 0.66
CA GLU A 128 0.13 0.59 1.68
C GLU A 128 -0.69 -0.08 2.80
N ALA A 129 -1.91 0.40 3.09
CA ALA A 129 -2.78 -0.23 4.07
C ALA A 129 -3.24 -1.63 3.61
N ILE A 130 -3.47 -1.80 2.31
CA ILE A 130 -3.84 -3.09 1.70
C ILE A 130 -2.62 -4.00 1.59
N GLU A 131 -1.45 -3.44 1.26
CA GLU A 131 -0.17 -4.18 1.20
C GLU A 131 0.17 -4.92 2.49
N ARG A 132 -0.26 -4.38 3.65
CA ARG A 132 -0.07 -5.06 4.94
C ARG A 132 -0.80 -6.39 5.07
N PHE A 133 -1.81 -6.66 4.26
CA PHE A 133 -2.52 -7.94 4.26
C PHE A 133 -1.98 -8.92 3.22
N ILE A 134 -1.26 -8.42 2.20
CA ILE A 134 -0.70 -9.26 1.16
C ILE A 134 0.38 -10.19 1.75
N GLY A 135 0.29 -11.47 1.41
CA GLY A 135 1.16 -12.52 1.95
C GLY A 135 0.74 -13.04 3.33
N ARG A 136 -0.22 -12.39 4.00
CA ARG A 136 -0.88 -12.89 5.22
C ARG A 136 -2.22 -13.55 4.91
N VAL A 137 -2.89 -13.09 3.85
CA VAL A 137 -4.13 -13.67 3.34
C VAL A 137 -4.00 -14.06 1.89
N ASP A 138 -4.69 -15.14 1.51
CA ASP A 138 -4.85 -15.49 0.11
C ASP A 138 -5.51 -14.34 -0.65
N LEU A 139 -5.02 -14.08 -1.86
CA LEU A 139 -5.52 -12.98 -2.68
C LEU A 139 -7.04 -13.06 -2.90
N GLY A 140 -7.58 -14.28 -3.05
CA GLY A 140 -9.01 -14.51 -3.20
C GLY A 140 -9.84 -14.10 -1.97
N MET A 141 -9.23 -14.14 -0.79
CA MET A 141 -9.87 -13.82 0.49
C MET A 141 -9.70 -12.34 0.86
N LEU A 142 -8.77 -11.63 0.24
CA LEU A 142 -8.45 -10.25 0.58
C LEU A 142 -9.68 -9.32 0.63
N PRO A 143 -10.62 -9.33 -0.35
CA PRO A 143 -11.83 -8.49 -0.27
C PRO A 143 -12.83 -8.89 0.81
N HIS A 144 -12.75 -10.12 1.33
CA HIS A 144 -13.60 -10.60 2.44
C HIS A 144 -13.04 -10.16 3.80
N VAL A 145 -11.71 -10.06 3.91
CA VAL A 145 -11.00 -9.60 5.11
C VAL A 145 -10.96 -8.09 5.16
N VAL A 146 -10.63 -7.43 4.05
CA VAL A 146 -10.57 -5.97 3.91
C VAL A 146 -11.43 -5.55 2.72
N ASP A 147 -12.60 -5.00 3.01
CA ASP A 147 -13.55 -4.59 1.97
C ASP A 147 -13.59 -3.06 1.79
N THR A 148 -13.15 -2.30 2.79
CA THR A 148 -13.18 -0.84 2.82
C THR A 148 -11.91 -0.28 3.46
N VAL A 149 -11.22 0.63 2.78
CA VAL A 149 -10.05 1.33 3.31
C VAL A 149 -10.34 2.82 3.35
N ILE A 150 -10.23 3.44 4.52
CA ILE A 150 -10.46 4.87 4.73
C ILE A 150 -9.12 5.52 5.05
N PHE A 151 -8.69 6.46 4.21
CA PHE A 151 -7.45 7.19 4.42
C PHE A 151 -7.71 8.57 4.99
N ILE A 152 -7.11 8.83 6.14
CA ILE A 152 -7.27 10.06 6.90
C ILE A 152 -5.97 10.85 6.88
N GLU A 153 -6.10 12.15 6.63
CA GLU A 153 -5.00 13.11 6.67
C GLU A 153 -5.56 14.46 7.12
N GLU A 154 -4.84 15.15 8.01
CA GLU A 154 -5.27 16.45 8.56
C GLU A 154 -6.68 16.40 9.19
N GLY A 155 -7.04 15.30 9.84
CA GLY A 155 -8.34 15.12 10.48
C GLY A 155 -9.51 14.95 9.51
N ARG A 156 -9.26 14.71 8.22
CA ARG A 156 -10.30 14.55 7.19
C ARG A 156 -10.10 13.26 6.40
N ILE A 157 -11.20 12.71 5.89
CA ILE A 157 -11.13 11.62 4.91
C ILE A 157 -10.65 12.20 3.58
N LYS A 158 -9.47 11.78 3.12
CA LYS A 158 -8.95 12.19 1.81
C LYS A 158 -9.30 11.20 0.70
N LYS A 159 -9.41 9.91 1.04
CA LYS A 159 -9.65 8.84 0.07
C LYS A 159 -10.35 7.67 0.75
N VAL A 160 -11.27 7.05 0.03
CA VAL A 160 -11.84 5.76 0.41
C VAL A 160 -11.65 4.79 -0.74
N TYR A 161 -11.12 3.61 -0.45
CA TYR A 161 -11.09 2.50 -1.39
C TYR A 161 -12.09 1.43 -1.01
N SER A 162 -12.62 0.77 -2.03
CA SER A 162 -13.33 -0.48 -1.91
C SER A 162 -12.59 -1.57 -2.68
N LEU A 163 -12.59 -2.77 -2.12
CA LEU A 163 -11.99 -3.94 -2.74
C LEU A 163 -13.09 -4.85 -3.28
N GLY A 164 -12.83 -5.47 -4.42
CA GLY A 164 -13.71 -6.51 -4.95
C GLY A 164 -12.95 -7.42 -5.90
N ILE A 165 -13.34 -8.68 -5.95
CA ILE A 165 -12.71 -9.66 -6.84
C ILE A 165 -13.47 -9.79 -8.15
N THR A 166 -12.75 -10.02 -9.24
CA THR A 166 -13.32 -10.39 -10.54
C THR A 166 -12.37 -11.36 -11.25
N VAL A 167 -12.86 -12.09 -12.25
CA VAL A 167 -12.00 -12.80 -13.19
C VAL A 167 -11.86 -11.95 -14.44
N LYS A 168 -10.63 -11.61 -14.83
CA LYS A 168 -10.33 -10.88 -16.07
C LYS A 168 -8.87 -11.12 -16.51
N VAL A 169 -8.53 -10.67 -17.70
CA VAL A 169 -7.11 -10.52 -18.10
C VAL A 169 -6.55 -9.28 -17.39
N PRO A 170 -5.48 -9.40 -16.58
CA PRO A 170 -4.90 -8.27 -15.87
C PRO A 170 -4.36 -7.19 -16.82
N TYR A 171 -4.36 -5.95 -16.36
CA TYR A 171 -3.82 -4.81 -17.09
C TYR A 171 -2.33 -5.03 -17.41
N GLY A 172 -1.97 -4.83 -18.67
CA GLY A 172 -0.62 -5.08 -19.18
C GLY A 172 -0.39 -6.48 -19.75
N MET A 173 -1.34 -7.41 -19.61
CA MET A 173 -1.32 -8.72 -20.27
C MET A 173 -2.18 -8.70 -21.56
N LYS A 174 -1.74 -9.42 -22.60
CA LYS A 174 -2.39 -9.40 -23.94
C LYS A 174 -2.99 -10.74 -24.37
N GLU A 175 -2.67 -11.85 -23.72
CA GLU A 175 -3.14 -13.18 -24.13
C GLU A 175 -4.39 -13.60 -23.33
N GLU A 176 -5.44 -14.04 -24.02
CA GLU A 176 -6.74 -14.41 -23.42
C GLU A 176 -6.65 -15.63 -22.48
N GLY A 177 -5.65 -16.50 -22.65
CA GLY A 177 -5.36 -17.62 -21.75
C GLY A 177 -4.83 -17.22 -20.36
N LEU A 178 -4.67 -15.92 -20.10
CA LEU A 178 -4.13 -15.38 -18.85
C LEU A 178 -5.22 -14.89 -17.88
N ALA A 179 -6.51 -15.09 -18.20
CA ALA A 179 -7.60 -14.72 -17.31
C ALA A 179 -7.45 -15.40 -15.95
N ARG A 180 -7.48 -14.58 -14.89
CA ARG A 180 -7.24 -15.04 -13.52
C ARG A 180 -8.05 -14.20 -12.53
N PRO A 181 -8.16 -14.64 -11.27
CA PRO A 181 -8.70 -13.80 -10.21
C PRO A 181 -7.85 -12.54 -10.04
N VAL A 182 -8.51 -11.38 -10.09
CA VAL A 182 -7.94 -10.05 -9.89
C VAL A 182 -8.76 -9.33 -8.83
N VAL A 183 -8.09 -8.85 -7.79
CA VAL A 183 -8.69 -7.93 -6.84
C VAL A 183 -8.57 -6.52 -7.40
N LEU A 184 -9.72 -5.86 -7.58
CA LEU A 184 -9.82 -4.48 -8.01
C LEU A 184 -9.92 -3.58 -6.79
N VAL A 185 -8.99 -2.63 -6.68
CA VAL A 185 -9.05 -1.55 -5.70
C VAL A 185 -9.64 -0.33 -6.40
N ARG A 186 -10.86 0.02 -6.02
CA ARG A 186 -11.63 1.11 -6.62
C ARG A 186 -11.71 2.29 -5.70
N ASP A 187 -11.56 3.50 -6.23
CA ASP A 187 -12.03 4.71 -5.56
C ASP A 187 -13.52 4.55 -5.25
N PHE A 188 -13.88 4.65 -3.98
CA PHE A 188 -15.22 4.32 -3.53
C PHE A 188 -16.25 5.31 -4.07
N GLU A 189 -15.90 6.59 -4.17
CA GLU A 189 -16.83 7.63 -4.61
C GLU A 189 -17.13 7.51 -6.11
N SER A 190 -16.10 7.50 -6.96
CA SER A 190 -16.23 7.41 -8.41
C SER A 190 -16.51 6.00 -8.93
N GLY A 191 -16.14 4.95 -8.19
CA GLY A 191 -16.19 3.55 -8.63
C GLY A 191 -15.08 3.16 -9.61
N GLU A 192 -14.17 4.08 -9.94
CA GLU A 192 -13.07 3.82 -10.87
C GLU A 192 -12.00 2.92 -10.23
N ALA A 193 -11.59 1.88 -10.94
CA ALA A 193 -10.48 1.03 -10.52
C ALA A 193 -9.16 1.81 -10.64
N GLU A 194 -8.44 1.95 -9.53
CA GLU A 194 -7.15 2.62 -9.48
C GLU A 194 -5.98 1.64 -9.41
N TYR A 195 -6.21 0.42 -8.90
CA TYR A 195 -5.23 -0.66 -8.86
C TYR A 195 -5.87 -2.02 -9.15
N GLU A 196 -5.06 -2.92 -9.70
CA GLU A 196 -5.32 -4.36 -9.77
C GLU A 196 -4.31 -5.09 -8.91
N ILE A 197 -4.76 -6.09 -8.17
CA ILE A 197 -3.89 -6.99 -7.41
C ILE A 197 -4.11 -8.41 -7.95
N TYR A 198 -3.05 -9.05 -8.42
CA TYR A 198 -3.14 -10.38 -9.02
C TYR A 198 -1.86 -11.19 -8.76
N SER A 199 -1.97 -12.52 -8.84
CA SER A 199 -0.81 -13.40 -8.76
C SER A 199 -0.16 -13.57 -10.15
N PHE A 200 1.16 -13.49 -10.20
CA PHE A 200 1.99 -13.76 -11.37
C PHE A 200 3.26 -14.49 -10.93
N ALA A 201 3.50 -15.69 -11.47
CA ALA A 201 4.62 -16.56 -11.08
C ALA A 201 4.74 -16.74 -9.55
N GLU A 202 3.60 -17.03 -8.90
CA GLU A 202 3.49 -17.19 -7.44
C GLU A 202 3.78 -15.92 -6.61
N GLN A 203 4.02 -14.78 -7.25
CA GLN A 203 4.21 -13.49 -6.58
C GLN A 203 2.94 -12.64 -6.70
N VAL A 204 2.58 -11.91 -5.64
CA VAL A 204 1.46 -10.96 -5.69
C VAL A 204 1.96 -9.63 -6.27
N VAL A 205 1.31 -9.16 -7.33
CA VAL A 205 1.63 -7.91 -8.02
C VAL A 205 0.50 -6.91 -7.81
N ILE A 206 0.86 -5.67 -7.47
CA ILE A 206 -0.07 -4.54 -7.39
C ILE A 206 0.21 -3.62 -8.58
N MET A 207 -0.75 -3.52 -9.49
CA MET A 207 -0.65 -2.79 -10.74
C MET A 207 -1.51 -1.53 -10.69
N PRO A 208 -0.94 -0.31 -10.70
CA PRO A 208 -1.72 0.92 -10.82
C PRO A 208 -2.33 1.07 -12.23
N LEU A 209 -3.61 1.43 -12.30
CA LEU A 209 -4.37 1.57 -13.55
C LEU A 209 -4.43 3.01 -14.09
N LYS A 210 -4.41 4.00 -13.19
CA LYS A 210 -4.35 5.41 -13.59
C LYS A 210 -2.89 5.81 -13.80
N LYS A 211 -2.61 6.47 -14.93
CA LYS A 211 -1.37 7.22 -15.18
C LYS A 211 -1.27 8.43 -14.22
N ARG A 212 -1.26 8.23 -12.90
CA ARG A 212 -0.54 9.17 -12.05
C ARG A 212 0.91 8.99 -12.42
N GLY A 213 1.58 10.08 -12.81
CA GLY A 213 3.00 10.11 -13.18
C GLY A 213 3.91 9.73 -12.01
N VAL A 214 3.82 8.46 -11.60
CA VAL A 214 4.83 7.74 -10.84
C VAL A 214 5.69 7.08 -11.93
N PRO A 215 7.03 7.17 -11.85
CA PRO A 215 7.90 6.48 -12.77
C PRO A 215 7.46 5.02 -12.78
N SER A 216 7.30 4.43 -13.95
CA SER A 216 7.25 2.99 -14.08
C SER A 216 8.45 2.44 -13.31
N ILE A 217 8.20 1.91 -12.10
CA ILE A 217 9.07 0.90 -11.54
C ILE A 217 8.67 -0.33 -12.34
N GLU A 218 9.22 -0.43 -13.55
CA GLU A 218 9.37 -1.73 -14.14
C GLU A 218 10.29 -2.47 -13.17
N ILE A 219 9.74 -3.41 -12.42
CA ILE A 219 10.56 -4.50 -11.88
C ILE A 219 10.99 -5.30 -13.11
N ARG A 220 11.99 -4.79 -13.82
CA ARG A 220 12.76 -5.62 -14.74
C ARG A 220 13.58 -6.54 -13.86
N GLN A 221 13.48 -7.84 -14.14
CA GLN A 221 14.46 -8.81 -13.66
C GLN A 221 15.87 -8.21 -13.86
N PRO A 222 16.82 -8.45 -12.93
CA PRO A 222 18.21 -8.03 -13.16
C PRO A 222 18.60 -8.47 -14.57
N PRO A 223 19.12 -7.55 -15.41
CA PRO A 223 19.27 -7.83 -16.83
C PRO A 223 20.12 -9.07 -17.00
N THR A 224 19.63 -10.00 -17.84
CA THR A 224 20.39 -11.12 -18.40
C THR A 224 21.58 -10.67 -19.26
N GLY A 225 21.81 -9.35 -19.38
CA GLY A 225 22.93 -8.73 -20.08
C GLY A 225 24.23 -8.74 -19.26
N LYS A 226 25.36 -8.90 -19.95
CA LYS A 226 26.70 -8.85 -19.36
C LYS A 226 26.93 -7.48 -18.71
N GLU A 227 27.30 -7.47 -17.43
CA GLU A 227 27.72 -6.26 -16.71
C GLU A 227 28.94 -5.62 -17.39
N ILE A 228 28.92 -4.30 -17.50
CA ILE A 228 29.99 -3.50 -18.10
C ILE A 228 30.85 -2.94 -16.97
N TYR A 229 32.05 -3.50 -16.83
CA TYR A 229 33.03 -3.02 -15.85
C TYR A 229 33.90 -1.89 -16.39
N ASP A 230 34.03 -1.80 -17.72
CA ASP A 230 34.91 -0.84 -18.39
C ASP A 230 34.10 0.29 -19.02
N PHE A 231 33.76 1.28 -18.20
CA PHE A 231 33.18 2.55 -18.64
C PHE A 231 33.67 3.68 -17.75
N THR A 232 33.73 4.89 -18.29
CA THR A 232 34.16 6.06 -17.52
C THR A 232 33.02 7.03 -17.30
N VAL A 233 33.04 7.68 -16.13
CA VAL A 233 32.11 8.75 -15.77
C VAL A 233 32.92 10.00 -15.53
N ARG A 234 32.52 11.10 -16.19
CA ARG A 234 33.14 12.41 -16.03
C ARG A 234 32.10 13.44 -15.63
N GLU A 235 32.42 14.24 -14.60
CA GLU A 235 31.57 15.35 -14.22
C GLU A 235 31.94 16.62 -15.02
N GLY A 236 31.06 17.01 -15.96
CA GLY A 236 31.16 18.27 -16.68
C GLY A 236 30.46 19.43 -15.94
N LYS A 237 30.58 20.66 -16.45
CA LYS A 237 30.02 21.87 -15.82
C LYS A 237 28.49 21.80 -15.62
N LYS A 238 27.74 21.31 -16.61
CA LYS A 238 26.26 21.20 -16.57
C LYS A 238 25.72 19.77 -16.68
N SER A 239 26.57 18.80 -17.00
CA SER A 239 26.20 17.41 -17.29
C SER A 239 27.18 16.42 -16.67
N VAL A 240 26.71 15.20 -16.48
CA VAL A 240 27.52 13.99 -16.26
C VAL A 240 27.70 13.33 -17.62
N ILE A 241 28.92 12.96 -17.96
CA ILE A 241 29.26 12.30 -19.22
C ILE A 241 29.58 10.85 -18.90
N LEU A 242 28.95 9.92 -19.62
CA LEU A 242 29.20 8.49 -19.55
C LEU A 242 29.84 8.06 -20.87
N GLU A 243 30.98 7.38 -20.82
CA GLU A 243 31.72 6.91 -21.99
C GLU A 243 31.94 5.39 -21.87
N PHE A 244 31.37 4.64 -22.81
CA PHE A 244 31.45 3.17 -22.91
C PHE A 244 32.31 2.71 -24.09
N GLY A 245 33.00 3.62 -24.77
CA GLY A 245 33.82 3.31 -25.95
C GLY A 245 33.03 2.72 -27.12
N GLU A 246 33.73 2.18 -28.12
CA GLU A 246 33.13 1.64 -29.34
C GLU A 246 32.13 0.50 -29.07
N ILE A 247 32.37 -0.30 -28.02
CA ILE A 247 31.47 -1.40 -27.61
C ILE A 247 30.05 -0.93 -27.26
N GLY A 248 29.91 0.35 -26.89
CA GLY A 248 28.63 0.99 -26.59
C GLY A 248 28.01 1.78 -27.75
N ALA A 249 28.63 1.83 -28.92
CA ALA A 249 28.17 2.64 -30.05
C ALA A 249 26.72 2.33 -30.43
N ASN A 250 25.85 3.36 -30.42
CA ASN A 250 24.41 3.28 -30.75
C ASN A 250 23.57 2.29 -29.91
N ARG A 251 24.12 1.77 -28.81
CA ARG A 251 23.41 0.85 -27.91
C ARG A 251 22.65 1.58 -26.81
N SER A 252 21.79 0.86 -26.11
CA SER A 252 21.19 1.33 -24.86
C SER A 252 21.89 0.66 -23.68
N VAL A 253 22.11 1.44 -22.63
CA VAL A 253 22.73 0.97 -21.38
C VAL A 253 21.81 1.31 -20.22
N SER A 254 21.52 0.31 -19.40
CA SER A 254 20.80 0.46 -18.14
C SER A 254 21.79 0.72 -17.00
N LEU A 255 21.53 1.75 -16.21
CA LEU A 255 22.36 2.21 -15.09
C LEU A 255 21.67 1.88 -13.77
N TYR A 256 22.44 1.39 -12.80
CA TYR A 256 21.95 0.95 -11.49
C TYR A 256 22.76 1.57 -10.35
N ASP A 257 22.11 1.78 -9.20
CA ASP A 257 22.72 2.09 -7.91
C ASP A 257 22.53 0.87 -7.01
N GLY A 258 23.55 0.01 -6.90
CA GLY A 258 23.37 -1.34 -6.35
C GLY A 258 22.40 -2.15 -7.20
N ASP A 259 21.27 -2.56 -6.61
CA ASP A 259 20.21 -3.35 -7.27
C ASP A 259 19.04 -2.49 -7.80
N ARG A 260 19.11 -1.16 -7.64
CA ARG A 260 18.04 -0.26 -8.04
C ARG A 260 18.34 0.39 -9.40
N GLU A 261 17.49 0.21 -10.39
CA GLU A 261 17.64 0.89 -11.68
C GLU A 261 17.50 2.42 -11.49
N ILE A 262 18.47 3.15 -12.04
CA ILE A 262 18.48 4.61 -12.11
C ILE A 262 17.77 5.05 -13.40
N ALA A 263 18.22 4.55 -14.55
CA ALA A 263 17.68 4.85 -15.87
C ALA A 263 18.34 3.99 -16.96
N THR A 264 17.63 3.82 -18.08
CA THR A 264 18.21 3.37 -19.35
C THR A 264 18.53 4.58 -20.24
N VAL A 265 19.77 4.65 -20.73
CA VAL A 265 20.27 5.73 -21.59
C VAL A 265 20.69 5.21 -22.96
N LYS A 266 20.33 5.94 -24.03
CA LYS A 266 20.81 5.66 -25.38
C LYS A 266 22.17 6.32 -25.59
N LEU A 267 23.13 5.56 -26.09
CA LEU A 267 24.47 6.02 -26.42
C LEU A 267 24.53 6.50 -27.88
N GLY A 268 25.35 7.51 -28.13
CA GLY A 268 25.63 7.98 -29.48
C GLY A 268 26.60 7.05 -30.25
N PRO A 269 27.00 7.44 -31.47
CA PRO A 269 27.90 6.66 -32.32
C PRO A 269 29.28 6.38 -31.71
N LEU A 270 29.72 7.22 -30.77
CA LEU A 270 31.00 7.05 -30.05
C LEU A 270 30.82 6.34 -28.70
N GLY A 271 29.67 5.70 -28.47
CA GLY A 271 29.36 5.02 -27.20
C GLY A 271 29.32 5.93 -25.98
N ARG A 272 28.98 7.21 -26.18
CA ARG A 272 28.91 8.21 -25.11
C ARG A 272 27.54 8.86 -25.01
N THR A 273 27.20 9.33 -23.82
CA THR A 273 26.00 10.13 -23.57
C THR A 273 26.24 11.17 -22.47
N ALA A 274 25.48 12.25 -22.48
CA ALA A 274 25.57 13.32 -21.50
C ALA A 274 24.21 13.56 -20.82
N VAL A 275 24.18 13.49 -19.50
CA VAL A 275 22.98 13.64 -18.68
C VAL A 275 23.07 14.91 -17.84
N GLY A 276 22.07 15.80 -17.94
CA GLY A 276 22.09 17.08 -17.21
C GLY A 276 22.05 16.90 -15.68
N LYS A 277 22.96 17.56 -14.94
CA LYS A 277 23.10 17.41 -13.47
C LYS A 277 21.90 17.89 -12.66
N ARG A 278 21.07 18.78 -13.23
CA ARG A 278 19.85 19.28 -12.57
C ARG A 278 18.69 18.28 -12.65
N ARG A 279 18.71 17.37 -13.63
CA ARG A 279 17.66 16.34 -13.78
C ARG A 279 17.78 15.31 -12.65
N LYS A 280 16.66 14.71 -12.24
CA LYS A 280 16.62 13.66 -11.20
C LYS A 280 17.61 12.54 -11.50
N ILE A 281 17.61 12.05 -12.75
CA ILE A 281 18.52 11.02 -13.26
C ILE A 281 19.99 11.44 -13.10
N GLY A 282 20.35 12.66 -13.50
CA GLY A 282 21.74 13.15 -13.39
C GLY A 282 22.22 13.27 -11.94
N ARG A 283 21.34 13.65 -11.01
CA ARG A 283 21.67 13.65 -9.56
C ARG A 283 21.89 12.25 -9.02
N GLN A 284 21.07 11.29 -9.43
CA GLN A 284 21.20 9.89 -9.00
C GLN A 284 22.48 9.23 -9.54
N ILE A 285 22.81 9.44 -10.82
CA ILE A 285 24.06 8.94 -11.41
C ILE A 285 25.28 9.49 -10.67
N LEU A 286 25.32 10.80 -10.36
CA LEU A 286 26.45 11.38 -9.61
C LEU A 286 26.56 10.82 -8.21
N LYS A 287 25.41 10.63 -7.53
CA LYS A 287 25.39 10.06 -6.18
C LYS A 287 25.97 8.64 -6.19
N ALA A 288 25.48 7.78 -7.08
CA ALA A 288 25.93 6.40 -7.20
C ALA A 288 27.40 6.31 -7.64
N TRP A 289 27.83 7.14 -8.60
CA TRP A 289 29.22 7.16 -9.06
C TRP A 289 30.18 7.57 -7.94
N ARG A 290 29.86 8.63 -7.19
CA ARG A 290 30.68 9.09 -6.06
C ARG A 290 30.70 8.09 -4.90
N ALA A 291 29.63 7.31 -4.74
CA ALA A 291 29.55 6.25 -3.74
C ALA A 291 30.22 4.94 -4.18
N GLY A 292 30.67 4.83 -5.44
CA GLY A 292 31.24 3.60 -6.00
C GLY A 292 30.21 2.49 -6.25
N THR A 293 28.91 2.81 -6.24
CA THR A 293 27.80 1.85 -6.36
C THR A 293 27.17 1.84 -7.75
N LEU A 294 27.64 2.69 -8.67
CA LEU A 294 27.12 2.79 -10.03
C LEU A 294 27.52 1.57 -10.87
N ARG A 295 26.53 0.84 -11.37
CA ARG A 295 26.70 -0.32 -12.25
C ARG A 295 26.04 -0.05 -13.60
N ALA A 296 26.51 -0.69 -14.66
CA ALA A 296 25.99 -0.51 -16.01
C ALA A 296 25.86 -1.85 -16.74
N PHE A 297 24.77 -2.02 -17.49
CA PHE A 297 24.44 -3.25 -18.21
C PHE A 297 24.00 -2.90 -19.63
N PHE A 298 24.48 -3.63 -20.63
CA PHE A 298 23.93 -3.50 -21.96
C PHE A 298 22.54 -4.14 -22.04
N LEU A 299 21.66 -3.47 -22.78
CA LEU A 299 20.46 -4.09 -23.34
C LEU A 299 20.79 -4.79 -24.67
#